data_AF-X1IY27-F1
#
_entry.id   AF-X1IY27-F1
#
_cell.length_a   1.000
_cell.length_b   1.000
_cell.length_c   1.000
_cell.angle_alpha   90.00
_cell.angle_beta   90.00
_cell.angle_gamma   90.00
#
_symmetry.space_group_name_H-M   'P 1'
#
loop_
_entity.id
_entity.type
_entity.pdbx_description
1 polymer ?
#
loop_
_entity_poly.entity_id
_entity_poly.type
_entity_poly.pdbx_seq_one_letter_code
_entity_poly.pdbx_strand_id
1 'polypeptide(L)'
;MDQIKERSVDPASQKMLKRAEEQNIATVWDRFEVMRPGCKFGQLGICCRICSMGPCRITKKAEQGVCGATADTIVARNFIRMIAGGAAAHSDHGRDITHALMLTAQGKAAAYGVKDEVKLKALFWRS
;
A
#
# COMPACT_ATOMS: atom_id res chain seq x y z
N MET A 1 16.79 5.02 -27.23
CA MET A 1 15.30 5.12 -27.14
C MET A 1 14.98 6.30 -26.23
N ASP A 2 13.85 6.97 -26.45
CA ASP A 2 13.42 8.14 -25.66
C ASP A 2 12.99 7.65 -24.26
N GLN A 3 13.81 7.92 -23.24
CA GLN A 3 13.61 7.42 -21.86
C GLN A 3 12.24 7.83 -21.28
N ILE A 4 11.69 8.97 -21.73
CA ILE A 4 10.37 9.45 -21.31
C ILE A 4 9.25 8.56 -21.86
N LYS A 5 9.41 8.03 -23.08
CA LYS A 5 8.43 7.13 -23.70
C LYS A 5 8.47 5.72 -23.10
N GLU A 6 9.62 5.29 -22.59
CA GLU A 6 9.73 4.03 -21.83
C GLU A 6 9.05 4.13 -20.46
N ARG A 7 9.02 5.35 -19.90
CA ARG A 7 8.49 5.66 -18.57
C ARG A 7 6.96 5.80 -18.53
N SER A 8 6.31 6.21 -19.62
CA SER A 8 4.84 6.26 -19.72
C SER A 8 4.38 6.29 -21.17
N VAL A 9 3.26 5.62 -21.46
CA VAL A 9 2.57 5.70 -22.75
C VAL A 9 1.61 6.89 -22.85
N ASP A 10 1.29 7.53 -21.71
CA ASP A 10 0.35 8.67 -21.65
C ASP A 10 1.05 9.98 -22.09
N PRO A 11 0.56 10.68 -23.13
CA PRO A 11 1.15 11.94 -23.61
C PRO A 11 1.19 13.05 -22.55
N ALA A 12 0.20 13.12 -21.65
CA ALA A 12 0.18 14.13 -20.60
C ALA A 12 1.31 13.88 -19.59
N SER A 13 1.47 12.62 -19.15
CA SER A 13 2.58 12.19 -18.32
C SER A 13 3.94 12.45 -19.00
N GLN A 14 4.09 12.16 -20.29
CA GLN A 14 5.34 12.41 -21.02
C GLN A 14 5.70 13.90 -21.04
N LYS A 15 4.72 14.79 -21.30
CA LYS A 15 4.92 16.23 -21.24
C LYS A 15 5.36 16.69 -19.86
N MET A 16 4.76 16.13 -18.81
CA MET A 16 5.09 16.49 -17.43
C MET A 16 6.44 15.92 -16.97
N LEU A 17 6.81 14.72 -17.42
CA LEU A 17 8.14 14.14 -17.17
C LEU A 17 9.23 14.99 -17.81
N LYS A 18 9.03 15.45 -19.05
CA LYS A 18 9.96 16.36 -19.72
C LYS A 18 10.11 17.68 -18.95
N ARG A 19 8.99 18.27 -18.52
CA ARG A 19 9.02 19.49 -17.71
C ARG A 19 9.72 19.28 -16.37
N ALA A 20 9.51 18.13 -15.73
CA ALA A 20 10.17 17.80 -14.48
C ALA A 20 11.70 17.70 -14.66
N GLU A 21 12.16 17.10 -15.76
CA GLU A 21 13.58 17.06 -16.13
C GLU A 21 14.15 18.47 -16.36
N GLU A 22 13.48 19.30 -17.17
CA GLU A 22 13.87 20.69 -17.42
C GLU A 22 13.98 21.54 -16.14
N GLN A 23 13.18 21.19 -15.12
CA GLN A 23 13.14 21.88 -13.82
C GLN A 23 13.98 21.20 -12.74
N ASN A 24 14.72 20.12 -13.07
CA ASN A 24 15.49 19.33 -12.11
C ASN A 24 14.64 18.80 -10.93
N ILE A 25 13.37 18.43 -11.19
CA ILE A 25 12.46 17.86 -10.20
C ILE A 25 12.47 16.34 -10.31
N ALA A 26 12.98 15.66 -9.29
CA ALA A 26 13.04 14.21 -9.26
C ALA A 26 11.64 13.57 -9.13
N THR A 27 11.34 12.64 -10.03
CA THR A 27 10.06 11.91 -10.08
C THR A 27 10.19 10.52 -9.48
N VAL A 28 9.08 9.78 -9.44
CA VAL A 28 9.08 8.37 -8.99
C VAL A 28 9.95 7.48 -9.89
N TRP A 29 10.10 7.81 -11.17
CA TRP A 29 10.94 7.05 -12.11
C TRP A 29 12.42 7.23 -11.82
N ASP A 30 12.84 8.45 -11.50
CA ASP A 30 14.23 8.73 -11.12
C ASP A 30 14.57 8.01 -9.82
N ARG A 31 13.67 8.04 -8.83
CA ARG A 31 13.84 7.29 -7.57
C ARG A 31 13.87 5.78 -7.80
N PHE A 32 13.10 5.26 -8.76
CA PHE A 32 13.10 3.84 -9.07
C PHE A 32 14.44 3.39 -9.67
N GLU A 33 15.02 4.18 -10.58
CA GLU A 33 16.33 3.88 -11.16
C GLU A 33 17.45 3.87 -10.11
N VAL A 34 17.45 4.84 -9.18
CA VAL A 34 18.43 4.88 -8.06
C VAL A 34 18.35 3.63 -7.18
N MET A 35 17.18 3.02 -7.07
CA MET A 35 16.96 1.83 -6.23
C MET A 35 17.35 0.51 -6.92
N ARG A 36 17.83 0.53 -8.17
CA ARG A 36 18.22 -0.69 -8.90
C ARG A 36 19.69 -1.08 -8.68
N PRO A 37 20.00 -2.39 -8.62
CA PRO A 37 19.07 -3.51 -8.52
C PRO A 37 18.46 -3.61 -7.11
N GLY A 38 17.16 -3.93 -7.03
CA GLY A 38 16.48 -4.10 -5.75
C GLY A 38 17.04 -5.26 -4.90
N CYS A 39 16.78 -5.24 -3.59
CA CYS A 39 17.22 -6.30 -2.67
C CYS A 39 16.55 -7.64 -2.96
N LYS A 40 17.35 -8.64 -3.40
CA LYS A 40 16.85 -9.98 -3.76
C LYS A 40 16.15 -10.71 -2.61
N PHE A 41 16.63 -10.58 -1.36
CA PHE A 41 15.97 -11.21 -0.21
C PHE A 41 14.58 -10.64 0.08
N GLY A 42 14.41 -9.33 -0.14
CA GLY A 42 13.13 -8.65 -0.01
C GLY A 42 12.17 -9.05 -1.13
N GLN A 43 12.67 -9.09 -2.38
CA GLN A 43 11.89 -9.53 -3.55
C GLN A 43 11.40 -10.97 -3.42
N LEU A 44 12.22 -11.87 -2.89
CA LEU A 44 11.85 -13.27 -2.63
C LEU A 44 11.03 -13.45 -1.33
N GLY A 45 10.89 -12.40 -0.51
CA GLY A 45 10.13 -12.45 0.76
C GLY A 45 10.82 -13.21 1.89
N ILE A 46 12.09 -13.58 1.76
CA ILE A 46 12.84 -14.45 2.69
C ILE A 46 13.71 -13.69 3.71
N CYS A 47 13.50 -12.38 3.85
CA CYS A 47 14.09 -11.54 4.90
C CYS A 47 13.06 -11.28 6.00
N CYS A 48 13.36 -11.64 7.25
CA CYS A 48 12.46 -11.45 8.40
C CYS A 48 13.00 -10.36 9.34
N ARG A 49 12.15 -9.38 9.66
CA ARG A 49 12.44 -8.26 10.59
C ARG A 49 11.37 -8.09 11.67
N ILE A 50 10.77 -9.20 12.10
CA ILE A 50 9.59 -9.20 12.98
C ILE A 50 9.95 -8.99 14.46
N CYS A 51 11.18 -9.32 14.84
CA CYS A 51 11.67 -9.17 16.21
C CYS A 51 13.13 -8.69 16.21
N SER A 52 13.63 -8.33 17.39
CA SER A 52 14.98 -7.79 17.59
C SER A 52 16.10 -8.83 17.57
N MET A 53 15.78 -10.13 17.52
CA MET A 53 16.80 -11.18 17.32
C MET A 53 17.30 -11.26 15.86
N GLY A 54 16.51 -10.73 14.92
CA GLY A 54 16.90 -10.61 13.52
C GLY A 54 17.75 -9.36 13.24
N PRO A 55 17.91 -8.96 11.95
CA PRO A 55 17.23 -9.49 10.77
C PRO A 55 17.69 -10.90 10.38
N CYS A 56 16.76 -11.80 10.09
CA CYS A 56 17.09 -13.14 9.57
C CYS A 56 16.99 -13.14 8.03
N ARG A 57 17.90 -13.85 7.35
CA ARG A 57 17.85 -14.08 5.89
C ARG A 57 18.01 -15.56 5.62
N ILE A 58 17.06 -16.14 4.88
CA ILE A 58 17.15 -17.56 4.52
C ILE A 58 18.07 -17.75 3.32
N THR A 59 18.98 -18.71 3.44
CA THR A 59 19.92 -19.12 2.38
C THR A 59 20.13 -20.63 2.46
N LYS A 60 20.84 -21.23 1.48
CA LYS A 60 21.24 -22.64 1.55
C LYS A 60 22.12 -22.99 2.76
N LYS A 61 22.78 -22.00 3.40
CA LYS A 61 23.61 -22.20 4.60
C LYS A 61 22.85 -21.88 5.89
N ALA A 62 21.69 -21.25 5.80
CA ALA A 62 20.88 -20.80 6.92
C ALA A 62 19.41 -20.99 6.54
N GLU A 63 18.91 -22.22 6.70
CA GLU A 63 17.59 -22.62 6.24
C GLU A 63 16.45 -22.13 7.15
N GLN A 64 16.81 -21.63 8.34
CA GLN A 64 15.88 -21.11 9.34
C GLN A 64 16.38 -19.78 9.92
N GLY A 65 15.44 -18.98 10.41
CA GLY A 65 15.76 -17.82 11.24
C GLY A 65 16.21 -18.23 12.66
N VAL A 66 16.68 -17.26 13.45
CA VAL A 66 17.17 -17.49 14.83
C VAL A 66 16.13 -18.23 15.71
N CYS A 67 14.84 -17.97 15.49
CA CYS A 67 13.76 -18.63 16.22
C CYS A 67 13.28 -19.97 15.60
N GLY A 68 13.96 -20.50 14.59
CA GLY A 68 13.59 -21.73 13.88
C GLY A 68 12.59 -21.56 12.73
N ALA A 69 12.12 -20.34 12.45
CA ALA A 69 11.17 -20.10 11.36
C ALA A 69 11.79 -20.38 9.97
N THR A 70 11.13 -21.20 9.16
CA THR A 70 11.54 -21.55 7.80
C THR A 70 11.22 -20.45 6.78
N ALA A 71 11.71 -20.61 5.54
CA ALA A 71 11.37 -19.74 4.42
C ALA A 71 9.86 -19.55 4.26
N ASP A 72 9.08 -20.64 4.23
CA ASP A 72 7.62 -20.59 4.03
C ASP A 72 6.92 -19.74 5.08
N THR A 73 7.30 -19.93 6.34
CA THR A 73 6.76 -19.15 7.47
C THR A 73 7.11 -17.68 7.32
N ILE A 74 8.35 -17.35 6.95
CA ILE A 74 8.81 -15.96 6.79
C ILE A 74 8.08 -15.28 5.61
N VAL A 75 7.98 -15.96 4.47
CA VAL A 75 7.28 -15.46 3.28
C VAL A 75 5.81 -15.21 3.60
N ALA A 76 5.11 -16.19 4.22
CA ALA A 76 3.72 -16.04 4.62
C ALA A 76 3.51 -14.86 5.58
N ARG A 77 4.38 -14.69 6.57
CA ARG A 77 4.33 -13.57 7.52
C ARG A 77 4.54 -12.20 6.86
N ASN A 78 5.45 -12.12 5.90
CA ASN A 78 5.70 -10.89 5.16
C ASN A 78 4.50 -10.54 4.26
N PHE A 79 3.96 -11.55 3.55
CA PHE A 79 2.83 -11.35 2.65
C PHE A 79 1.55 -10.97 3.40
N ILE A 80 1.21 -11.66 4.51
CA ILE A 80 -0.01 -11.35 5.27
C ILE A 80 0.02 -9.95 5.87
N ARG A 81 1.20 -9.40 6.19
CA ARG A 81 1.31 -8.01 6.67
C ARG A 81 1.05 -6.99 5.57
N MET A 82 1.40 -7.29 4.31
CA MET A 82 1.02 -6.45 3.18
C MET A 82 -0.51 -6.46 2.98
N ILE A 83 -1.13 -7.64 3.07
CA ILE A 83 -2.59 -7.77 3.04
C ILE A 83 -3.24 -7.01 4.19
N ALA A 84 -2.73 -7.18 5.41
CA ALA A 84 -3.24 -6.49 6.59
C ALA A 84 -3.14 -4.96 6.47
N GLY A 85 -2.07 -4.44 5.84
CA GLY A 85 -1.96 -3.01 5.54
C GLY A 85 -3.08 -2.51 4.60
N GLY A 86 -3.39 -3.25 3.54
CA GLY A 86 -4.51 -2.93 2.65
C GLY A 86 -5.88 -3.08 3.32
N ALA A 87 -6.07 -4.14 4.10
CA ALA A 87 -7.30 -4.37 4.87
C ALA A 87 -7.54 -3.27 5.90
N ALA A 88 -6.49 -2.83 6.61
CA ALA A 88 -6.56 -1.72 7.55
C ALA A 88 -6.96 -0.41 6.85
N ALA A 89 -6.42 -0.13 5.64
CA ALA A 89 -6.80 1.06 4.88
C ALA A 89 -8.30 1.08 4.52
N HIS A 90 -8.86 -0.06 4.09
CA HIS A 90 -10.30 -0.16 3.81
C HIS A 90 -11.16 -0.16 5.07
N SER A 91 -10.67 -0.77 6.16
CA SER A 91 -11.35 -0.75 7.45
C SER A 91 -11.48 0.66 8.00
N ASP A 92 -10.40 1.44 7.92
CA ASP A 92 -10.35 2.83 8.38
C ASP A 92 -11.24 3.73 7.54
N HIS A 93 -11.19 3.60 6.21
CA HIS A 93 -12.12 4.28 5.32
C HIS A 93 -13.58 3.95 5.71
N GLY A 94 -13.94 2.68 5.85
CA GLY A 94 -15.30 2.27 6.25
C GLY A 94 -15.72 2.89 7.59
N ARG A 95 -14.84 2.83 8.59
CA ARG A 95 -15.09 3.41 9.92
C ARG A 95 -15.30 4.92 9.85
N ASP A 96 -14.50 5.66 9.09
CA ASP A 96 -14.62 7.11 8.95
C ASP A 96 -15.98 7.50 8.37
N ILE A 97 -16.45 6.77 7.35
CA ILE A 97 -17.78 6.99 6.76
C ILE A 97 -18.89 6.68 7.76
N THR A 98 -18.81 5.56 8.48
CA THR A 98 -19.81 5.21 9.51
C THR A 98 -19.82 6.22 10.66
N HIS A 99 -18.65 6.69 11.08
CA HIS A 99 -18.53 7.70 12.13
C HIS A 99 -19.11 9.04 11.67
N ALA A 100 -18.83 9.48 10.44
CA ALA A 100 -19.42 10.68 9.86
C ALA A 100 -20.94 10.58 9.75
N LEU A 101 -21.48 9.42 9.33
CA LEU A 101 -22.92 9.17 9.29
C LEU A 101 -23.55 9.25 10.69
N MET A 102 -22.91 8.65 11.70
CA MET A 102 -23.36 8.72 13.10
C MET A 102 -23.40 10.17 13.60
N LEU A 103 -22.34 10.95 13.38
CA LEU A 103 -22.30 12.36 13.78
C LEU A 103 -23.36 13.19 13.05
N THR A 104 -23.60 12.91 11.76
CA THR A 104 -24.67 13.53 10.98
C THR A 104 -26.04 13.24 11.59
N ALA A 105 -26.33 11.98 11.93
CA ALA A 105 -27.58 11.57 12.57
C ALA A 105 -27.77 12.21 13.97
N GLN A 106 -26.68 12.50 14.68
CA GLN A 106 -26.70 13.21 15.97
C GLN A 106 -26.79 14.75 15.84
N GLY A 107 -26.86 15.28 14.62
CA GLY A 107 -26.84 16.74 14.39
C GLY A 107 -25.49 17.40 14.69
N LYS A 108 -24.41 16.61 14.81
CA LYS A 108 -23.05 17.08 15.15
C LYS A 108 -22.16 17.33 13.93
N ALA A 109 -22.68 17.13 12.72
CA ALA A 109 -21.95 17.33 11.47
C ALA A 109 -22.78 18.19 10.49
N ALA A 110 -22.81 19.50 10.74
CA ALA A 110 -23.71 20.44 10.05
C ALA A 110 -23.54 20.54 8.52
N ALA A 111 -22.37 20.19 8.00
CA ALA A 111 -22.09 20.19 6.56
C ALA A 111 -22.63 18.95 5.82
N TYR A 112 -23.13 17.94 6.55
CA TYR A 112 -23.58 16.67 6.01
C TYR A 112 -25.09 16.47 6.19
N GLY A 113 -25.67 15.67 5.29
CA GLY A 113 -27.06 15.25 5.34
C GLY A 113 -27.26 13.97 4.52
N VAL A 114 -28.39 13.29 4.72
CA VAL A 114 -28.72 12.09 3.94
C VAL A 114 -29.14 12.53 2.53
N LYS A 115 -28.30 12.23 1.54
CA LYS A 115 -28.56 12.56 0.12
C LYS A 115 -29.37 11.51 -0.63
N ASP A 116 -29.41 10.28 -0.11
CA ASP A 116 -30.11 9.15 -0.73
C ASP A 116 -30.86 8.35 0.35
N GLU A 117 -32.10 8.76 0.61
CA GLU A 117 -32.95 8.12 1.62
C GLU A 117 -33.40 6.71 1.20
N VAL A 118 -33.60 6.47 -0.11
CA VAL A 118 -34.06 5.17 -0.61
C VAL A 118 -32.98 4.13 -0.34
N LYS A 119 -31.71 4.44 -0.65
CA LYS A 119 -30.58 3.56 -0.36
C LYS A 119 -30.37 3.36 1.14
N LEU A 120 -30.48 4.42 1.95
CA LEU A 120 -30.37 4.31 3.41
C LEU A 120 -31.42 3.34 3.98
N LYS A 121 -32.69 3.52 3.59
CA LYS A 121 -33.78 2.63 4.01
C LYS A 121 -33.53 1.19 3.54
N ALA A 122 -33.13 0.99 2.28
CA ALA A 122 -32.88 -0.36 1.73
C ALA A 122 -31.76 -1.13 2.47
N LEU A 123 -30.76 -0.45 3.01
CA LEU A 123 -29.69 -1.09 3.80
C LEU A 123 -30.15 -1.50 5.20
N PHE A 124 -31.12 -0.78 5.78
CA PHE A 124 -31.64 -1.07 7.12
C PHE A 124 -32.48 -2.35 7.16
N TRP A 125 -33.28 -2.62 6.12
CA TRP A 125 -34.18 -3.78 6.05
C TRP A 125 -33.51 -5.09 5.59
N ARG A 126 -32.19 -5.07 5.36
CA ARG A 126 -31.41 -6.25 4.92
C ARG A 126 -30.75 -7.01 6.08
N SER A 127 -30.98 -6.59 7.31
CA SER A 127 -30.55 -7.21 8.57
C SER A 127 -31.77 -7.67 9.35
#